data_AF-F0SAZ0-F1
#
_entry.id   AF-F0SAZ0-F1
#
_cell.length_a   1.000
_cell.length_b   1.000
_cell.length_c   1.000
_cell.angle_alpha   90.00
_cell.angle_beta   90.00
_cell.angle_gamma   90.00
#
_symmetry.space_group_name_H-M   'P 1'
#
loop_
_entity.id
_entity.type
_entity.pdbx_description
1 polymer ?
#
loop_
_entity_poly.entity_id
_entity_poly.type
_entity_poly.pdbx_seq_one_letter_code
_entity_poly.pdbx_strand_id
1 'polypeptide(L)'
;MRVVAELPHPKCKISIFSMNMKYIIKFEQGTLEQTFKLAEMDLIKGIDSVFEILDEEFINKVADRFDAMREDFIIAYKKHN
;
A
#
# COMPACT_ATOMS: atom_id res chain seq x y z
N MET A 1 11.10 -0.49 -12.47
CA MET A 1 10.24 -1.02 -11.39
C MET A 1 9.77 -2.40 -11.81
N ARG A 2 10.14 -3.45 -11.07
CA ARG A 2 9.71 -4.83 -11.36
C ARG A 2 8.64 -5.22 -10.34
N VAL A 3 7.53 -5.81 -10.79
CA VAL A 3 6.54 -6.44 -9.89
C VAL A 3 7.17 -7.70 -9.33
N VAL A 4 7.18 -7.82 -8.01
CA VAL A 4 7.76 -8.96 -7.28
C VAL A 4 6.66 -9.88 -6.77
N ALA A 5 5.53 -9.31 -6.33
CA ALA A 5 4.35 -10.07 -5.94
C ALA A 5 3.08 -9.21 -6.04
N GLU A 6 1.93 -9.86 -6.19
CA GLU A 6 0.61 -9.25 -6.04
C GLU A 6 -0.22 -10.11 -5.09
N LEU A 7 -0.87 -9.49 -4.12
CA LEU A 7 -1.78 -10.16 -3.21
C LEU A 7 -3.19 -9.61 -3.43
N PRO A 8 -4.14 -10.42 -3.91
CA PRO A 8 -5.54 -10.01 -3.98
C PRO A 8 -6.11 -9.94 -2.56
N HIS A 9 -6.74 -8.82 -2.21
CA HIS A 9 -7.47 -8.67 -0.96
C HIS A 9 -8.87 -8.10 -1.26
N PRO A 10 -9.94 -8.52 -0.56
CA PRO A 10 -11.32 -8.11 -0.89
C PRO A 10 -11.54 -6.60 -0.83
N LYS A 11 -10.77 -5.86 -0.03
CA LYS A 11 -10.93 -4.42 0.17
C LYS A 11 -10.03 -3.54 -0.70
N CYS A 12 -8.91 -4.07 -1.21
CA CYS A 12 -7.90 -3.30 -1.95
C CYS A 12 -6.95 -4.24 -2.71
N LYS A 13 -6.33 -3.75 -3.78
CA LYS A 13 -5.25 -4.47 -4.46
C LYS A 13 -3.93 -4.18 -3.76
N ILE A 14 -3.13 -5.21 -3.48
CA ILE A 14 -1.79 -5.07 -2.89
C ILE A 14 -0.76 -5.51 -3.92
N SER A 15 0.18 -4.62 -4.26
CA SER A 15 1.25 -4.89 -5.21
C SER A 15 2.60 -4.59 -4.56
N ILE A 16 3.54 -5.52 -4.65
CA ILE A 16 4.91 -5.35 -4.17
C ILE A 16 5.82 -5.19 -5.37
N PHE A 17 6.59 -4.10 -5.40
CA PHE A 17 7.58 -3.84 -6.43
C PHE A 17 8.98 -3.78 -5.84
N SER A 18 9.98 -4.14 -6.62
CA SER A 18 11.38 -3.84 -6.31
C SER A 18 11.88 -2.80 -7.30
N MET A 19 12.50 -1.75 -6.76
CA MET A 19 13.12 -0.68 -7.54
C MET A 19 14.17 0.03 -6.69
N ASN A 20 15.39 0.16 -7.22
CA ASN A 20 16.49 0.90 -6.60
C ASN A 20 16.80 0.46 -5.17
N MET A 21 16.96 -0.86 -4.96
CA MET A 21 17.23 -1.48 -3.65
C MET A 21 16.16 -1.19 -2.59
N LYS A 22 14.92 -0.99 -3.03
CA LYS A 22 13.75 -0.81 -2.17
C LYS A 22 12.63 -1.72 -2.60
N TYR A 23 11.97 -2.31 -1.62
CA TYR A 23 10.62 -2.82 -1.80
C TYR A 23 9.62 -1.69 -1.65
N ILE A 24 8.68 -1.63 -2.57
CA ILE A 24 7.60 -0.66 -2.61
C ILE A 24 6.30 -1.44 -2.50
N ILE A 25 5.63 -1.29 -1.37
CA ILE A 25 4.31 -1.87 -1.11
C ILE A 25 3.29 -0.82 -1.53
N LYS A 26 2.50 -1.14 -2.54
CA LYS A 26 1.44 -0.27 -3.06
C LYS A 26 0.09 -0.91 -2.78
N PHE A 27 -0.77 -0.16 -2.10
CA PHE A 27 -2.18 -0.48 -1.95
C PHE A 27 -2.99 0.41 -2.86
N GLU A 28 -4.01 -0.15 -3.50
CA GLU A 28 -4.87 0.56 -4.45
C GLU A 28 -6.35 0.28 -4.14
N GLN A 29 -7.17 1.33 -4.04
CA GLN A 29 -8.62 1.25 -3.87
C GLN A 29 -9.32 2.29 -4.77
N GLY A 30 -9.77 1.84 -5.94
CA GLY A 30 -10.35 2.73 -6.96
C GLY A 30 -9.31 3.72 -7.49
N THR A 31 -9.53 5.01 -7.28
CA THR A 31 -8.62 6.10 -7.70
C THR A 31 -7.60 6.50 -6.63
N LEU A 32 -7.61 5.84 -5.48
CA LEU A 32 -6.72 6.14 -4.36
C LEU A 32 -5.60 5.11 -4.27
N GLU A 33 -4.40 5.57 -3.93
CA GLU A 33 -3.26 4.71 -3.65
C GLU A 33 -2.54 5.12 -2.36
N GLN A 34 -2.04 4.13 -1.63
CA GLN A 34 -1.16 4.30 -0.47
C GLN A 34 0.12 3.51 -0.71
N THR A 35 1.29 4.14 -0.55
CA THR A 35 2.58 3.53 -0.87
C THR A 35 3.54 3.59 0.31
N PHE A 36 4.11 2.45 0.68
CA PHE A 36 5.14 2.29 1.70
C PHE A 36 6.44 1.81 1.06
N LYS A 37 7.58 2.37 1.47
CA LYS A 37 8.89 2.03 0.90
C LYS A 37 9.81 1.51 2.00
N LEU A 38 10.41 0.36 1.76
CA LEU A 38 11.34 -0.31 2.67
C LEU A 38 12.67 -0.48 1.95
N ALA A 39 13.79 -0.13 2.59
CA ALA A 39 15.10 -0.43 2.03
C ALA A 39 15.37 -1.93 2.17
N GLU A 40 15.87 -2.57 1.11
CA GLU A 40 16.13 -4.01 1.12
C GLU A 40 17.17 -4.39 2.19
N MET A 41 18.10 -3.48 2.50
CA MET A 41 19.13 -3.66 3.53
C MET A 41 18.57 -3.72 4.96
N ASP A 42 17.40 -3.14 5.22
CA ASP A 42 16.77 -3.13 6.54
C ASP A 42 15.97 -4.42 6.81
N LEU A 43 15.84 -5.30 5.80
CA LEU A 43 15.04 -6.51 5.87
C LEU A 43 15.93 -7.75 6.05
N ILE A 44 15.82 -8.38 7.22
CA ILE A 44 16.62 -9.54 7.60
C ILE A 44 16.37 -10.73 6.65
N LYS A 45 15.14 -10.88 6.13
CA LYS A 45 14.74 -11.98 5.25
C LYS A 45 14.36 -11.52 3.84
N GLY A 46 14.77 -10.33 3.42
CA GLY A 46 14.40 -9.77 2.12
C GLY A 46 12.87 -9.65 1.96
N ILE A 47 12.32 -10.21 0.87
CA ILE A 47 10.88 -10.11 0.59
C ILE A 47 9.99 -10.82 1.63
N ASP A 48 10.47 -11.87 2.30
CA ASP A 48 9.69 -12.57 3.31
C ASP A 48 9.34 -11.66 4.49
N SER A 49 10.27 -10.76 4.86
CA SER A 49 9.98 -9.72 5.86
C SER A 49 8.89 -8.74 5.39
N VAL A 50 8.72 -8.53 4.08
CA VAL A 50 7.61 -7.72 3.55
C VAL A 50 6.28 -8.44 3.76
N PHE A 51 6.22 -9.74 3.51
CA PHE A 51 5.02 -10.53 3.76
C PHE A 51 4.67 -10.60 5.25
N GLU A 52 5.65 -10.67 6.14
CA GLU A 52 5.44 -10.60 7.60
C GLU A 52 4.84 -9.27 8.05
N ILE A 53 5.22 -8.14 7.41
CA ILE A 53 4.65 -6.81 7.68
C ILE A 53 3.22 -6.68 7.15
N LEU A 54 2.88 -7.42 6.08
CA LEU A 54 1.55 -7.44 5.47
C LEU A 54 0.57 -8.32 6.23
N ASP A 55 0.49 -8.14 7.55
CA ASP A 55 -0.50 -8.82 8.38
C ASP A 55 -1.91 -8.22 8.23
N GLU A 56 -2.89 -8.96 8.74
CA GLU A 56 -4.30 -8.56 8.65
C GLU A 56 -4.61 -7.26 9.41
N GLU A 57 -3.91 -7.00 10.52
CA GLU A 57 -4.10 -5.79 11.31
C GLU A 57 -3.68 -4.56 10.49
N PHE A 58 -2.48 -4.60 9.91
CA PHE A 58 -1.96 -3.54 9.06
C PHE A 58 -2.81 -3.33 7.82
N ILE A 59 -3.20 -4.39 7.13
CA ILE A 59 -4.06 -4.29 5.93
C ILE A 59 -5.40 -3.63 6.26
N ASN A 60 -6.02 -3.99 7.40
CA ASN A 60 -7.25 -3.35 7.84
C ASN A 60 -7.05 -1.87 8.16
N LYS A 61 -5.95 -1.48 8.80
CA LYS A 61 -5.63 -0.06 9.03
C LYS A 61 -5.43 0.70 7.73
N VAL A 62 -4.77 0.11 6.73
CA VAL A 62 -4.64 0.72 5.40
C VAL A 62 -6.01 0.90 4.74
N ALA A 63 -6.92 -0.08 4.89
CA ALA A 63 -8.30 0.05 4.41
C ALA A 63 -9.03 1.22 5.08
N ASP A 64 -8.95 1.34 6.41
CA ASP A 64 -9.56 2.47 7.16
C ASP A 64 -8.98 3.82 6.71
N ARG A 65 -7.69 3.87 6.36
CA ARG A 65 -7.07 5.09 5.81
C ARG A 65 -7.62 5.45 4.44
N PHE A 66 -7.98 4.50 3.59
CA PHE A 66 -8.60 4.82 2.31
C PHE A 66 -9.97 5.47 2.48
N ASP A 67 -10.75 5.05 3.46
CA ASP A 67 -12.05 5.66 3.75
C ASP A 67 -11.88 7.13 4.19
N ALA A 68 -10.93 7.39 5.09
CA ALA A 68 -10.59 8.75 5.50
C ALA A 68 -10.07 9.60 4.32
N MET A 69 -9.13 9.07 3.52
CA MET A 69 -8.60 9.76 2.33
C MET A 69 -9.72 10.12 1.35
N ARG A 70 -10.69 9.22 1.15
CA ARG A 70 -11.82 9.45 0.27
C ARG A 70 -12.73 10.56 0.79
N GLU A 71 -13.05 10.53 2.08
CA GLU A 71 -13.85 11.57 2.72
C GLU A 71 -13.18 12.94 2.58
N ASP A 72 -11.91 13.04 2.96
CA ASP A 72 -11.13 14.28 2.88
C ASP A 72 -11.08 14.82 1.45
N PHE A 73 -10.85 13.94 0.46
CA PHE A 73 -10.79 14.32 -0.94
C PHE A 73 -12.15 14.82 -1.46
N ILE A 74 -13.26 14.14 -1.12
CA ILE A 74 -14.60 14.55 -1.51
C ILE A 74 -14.94 15.92 -0.92
N ILE A 75 -14.61 16.16 0.35
CA ILE A 75 -14.85 17.45 1.01
C ILE A 75 -14.06 18.56 0.32
N ALA A 76 -12.77 18.33 0.03
CA ALA A 76 -11.94 19.30 -0.67
C ALA A 76 -12.45 19.57 -2.09
N TYR A 77 -12.87 18.52 -2.81
CA TYR A 77 -13.37 18.64 -4.17
C TYR A 77 -14.64 19.50 -4.25
N LYS A 78 -15.62 19.23 -3.37
CA LYS A 78 -16.89 19.97 -3.27
C LYS A 78 -16.74 21.44 -2.89
N LYS A 79 -15.61 21.84 -2.30
CA LYS A 79 -15.34 23.26 -1.98
C LYS A 79 -14.96 24.07 -3.22
N HIS A 80 -14.45 23.42 -4.26
CA HIS A 80 -13.84 24.08 -5.41
C HIS A 80 -14.48 23.70 -6.76
N ASN A 81 -15.42 22.76 -6.76
CA ASN A 81 -16.19 22.28 -7.92
C ASN A 81 -17.62 21.98 -7.49
#